data_AF-A0AA88HW46-F1
#
_entry.id   AF-A0AA88HW46-F1
#
_cell.length_a   1.000
_cell.length_b   1.000
_cell.length_c   1.000
_cell.angle_alpha   90.00
_cell.angle_beta   90.00
_cell.angle_gamma   90.00
#
_symmetry.space_group_name_H-M   'P 1'
#
loop_
_entity.id
_entity.type
_entity.pdbx_description
1 polymer ?
#
loop_
_entity_poly.entity_id
_entity_poly.type
_entity_poly.pdbx_seq_one_letter_code
_entity_poly.pdbx_strand_id
1 'polypeptide(L)'
;MERSLFCPICLNELKDPLQTLKCKHVFCGYCIKKWLQVKASCPMDRNAVVIKDLSPLFSYNDERPTSPIIENLLECNGIYFHPNRIWNMRFPSGKPAKCTALHVAARQGNLEICQVLVSKGATVDALDSENRTALHFAAFKGNLEICQLLLSKGATVDAIDLENWTALHFAALEGNLKICQLLVSKGATINSLNSENRRALHFAALKGNLKICQLLLSKGATVDALDSENRTALHFAVFKGHLEIWQLLLSKGATCPMDRLYIH
;
A
#
# COMPACT_ATOMS: atom_id res chain seq x y z
N MET A 1 -25.78 -34.66 -5.58
CA MET A 1 -26.97 -33.79 -5.35
C MET A 1 -26.57 -32.59 -4.47
N GLU A 2 -25.70 -31.70 -4.94
CA GLU A 2 -25.20 -30.55 -4.13
C GLU A 2 -25.42 -29.18 -4.79
N ARG A 3 -25.99 -29.13 -6.00
CA ARG A 3 -26.18 -27.88 -6.76
C ARG A 3 -27.23 -26.94 -6.15
N SER A 4 -28.06 -27.39 -5.20
CA SER A 4 -29.10 -26.58 -4.56
C SER A 4 -28.61 -25.71 -3.39
N LEU A 5 -27.34 -25.85 -2.99
CA LEU A 5 -26.76 -25.11 -1.87
C LEU A 5 -26.25 -23.70 -2.26
N PHE A 6 -26.02 -23.47 -3.55
CA PHE A 6 -25.35 -22.27 -4.06
C PHE A 6 -26.23 -21.53 -5.07
N CYS A 7 -26.15 -20.20 -5.11
CA CYS A 7 -26.86 -19.41 -6.11
C CYS A 7 -26.22 -19.58 -7.50
N PRO A 8 -26.97 -19.31 -8.59
CA PRO A 8 -26.47 -19.45 -9.97
C PRO A 8 -25.15 -18.70 -10.23
N ILE A 9 -24.96 -17.54 -9.60
CA ILE A 9 -23.75 -16.71 -9.69
C ILE A 9 -22.53 -17.44 -9.10
N CYS A 10 -22.67 -18.03 -7.90
CA CYS A 10 -21.58 -18.79 -7.26
C CYS A 10 -21.30 -20.11 -8.00
N LEU A 11 -22.33 -20.75 -8.56
CA LEU A 11 -22.21 -22.01 -9.29
C LEU A 11 -21.42 -21.88 -10.61
N ASN A 12 -21.51 -20.75 -11.30
CA ASN A 12 -20.75 -20.51 -12.54
C ASN A 12 -19.23 -20.41 -12.31
N GLU A 13 -18.81 -20.02 -11.11
CA GLU A 13 -17.39 -19.89 -10.72
C GLU A 13 -16.82 -21.18 -10.08
N LEU A 14 -17.67 -22.00 -9.43
CA LEU A 14 -17.29 -23.25 -8.74
C LEU A 14 -17.15 -24.43 -9.71
N LYS A 15 -16.46 -24.27 -10.86
CA LYS A 15 -16.42 -25.23 -11.98
C LYS A 15 -16.23 -26.71 -11.61
N ASP A 16 -15.70 -27.03 -10.41
CA ASP A 16 -15.78 -28.36 -9.80
C ASP A 16 -15.88 -28.28 -8.25
N PRO A 17 -17.01 -28.64 -7.62
CA PRO A 17 -17.22 -28.64 -6.16
C PRO A 17 -16.28 -29.53 -5.35
N LEU A 18 -15.50 -30.41 -5.98
CA LEU A 18 -14.48 -31.24 -5.32
C LEU A 18 -13.06 -30.66 -5.46
N GLN A 19 -12.76 -29.81 -6.45
CA GLN A 19 -11.47 -29.09 -6.56
C GLN A 19 -11.38 -27.82 -5.71
N THR A 20 -12.53 -27.33 -5.25
CA THR A 20 -12.71 -26.23 -4.29
C THR A 20 -11.95 -26.47 -2.97
N LEU A 21 -11.49 -27.69 -2.68
CA LEU A 21 -10.62 -28.01 -1.56
C LEU A 21 -9.24 -27.29 -1.57
N LYS A 22 -8.95 -26.44 -2.58
CA LYS A 22 -7.78 -25.55 -2.62
C LYS A 22 -8.15 -24.03 -2.67
N CYS A 23 -9.03 -23.60 -1.76
CA CYS A 23 -9.05 -22.24 -1.14
C CYS A 23 -9.07 -20.99 -2.06
N LYS A 24 -10.04 -20.85 -2.99
CA LYS A 24 -10.19 -19.63 -3.84
C LYS A 24 -11.64 -19.16 -4.09
N HIS A 25 -12.59 -19.29 -3.15
CA HIS A 25 -14.00 -18.97 -3.44
C HIS A 25 -14.45 -17.57 -3.05
N VAL A 26 -15.33 -17.00 -3.89
CA VAL A 26 -16.17 -15.87 -3.50
C VAL A 26 -17.54 -16.48 -3.23
N PHE A 27 -18.10 -16.23 -2.05
CA PHE A 27 -19.48 -16.59 -1.77
C PHE A 27 -20.26 -15.33 -1.44
N CYS A 28 -21.51 -15.28 -1.89
CA CYS A 28 -22.45 -14.36 -1.26
C CYS A 28 -22.80 -14.83 0.15
N GLY A 29 -23.30 -13.90 0.98
CA GLY A 29 -23.61 -14.19 2.38
C GLY A 29 -24.69 -15.22 2.66
N TYR A 30 -25.53 -15.50 1.68
CA TYR A 30 -26.48 -16.59 1.77
C TYR A 30 -25.81 -17.96 1.54
N CYS A 31 -24.96 -18.07 0.51
CA CYS A 31 -24.30 -19.32 0.11
C CYS A 31 -23.30 -19.82 1.17
N ILE A 32 -22.54 -18.92 1.78
CA ILE A 32 -21.58 -19.26 2.83
C ILE A 32 -22.24 -19.74 4.13
N LYS A 33 -23.37 -19.15 4.55
CA LYS A 33 -24.10 -19.58 5.76
C LYS A 33 -24.57 -21.02 5.60
N LYS A 34 -25.09 -21.37 4.42
CA LYS A 34 -25.42 -22.75 4.08
C LYS A 34 -24.17 -23.62 4.04
N TRP A 35 -23.11 -23.19 3.36
CA TRP A 35 -21.86 -23.95 3.25
C TRP A 35 -21.21 -24.26 4.62
N LEU A 36 -21.16 -23.29 5.53
CA LEU A 36 -20.67 -23.47 6.91
C LEU A 36 -21.52 -24.49 7.71
N GLN A 37 -22.83 -24.57 7.45
CA GLN A 37 -23.72 -25.54 8.09
C GLN A 37 -23.49 -26.98 7.63
N VAL A 38 -22.98 -27.20 6.40
CA VAL A 38 -22.80 -28.55 5.82
C VAL A 38 -21.39 -29.15 6.04
N LYS A 39 -20.76 -28.84 7.18
CA LYS A 39 -19.40 -29.29 7.57
C LYS A 39 -18.29 -28.73 6.69
N ALA A 40 -18.04 -27.43 6.80
CA ALA A 40 -16.80 -26.79 6.37
C ALA A 40 -15.57 -27.48 7.00
N SER A 41 -14.90 -28.35 6.25
CA SER A 41 -13.69 -29.06 6.67
C SER A 41 -12.41 -28.23 6.51
N CYS A 42 -12.48 -27.09 5.81
CA CYS A 42 -11.35 -26.23 5.52
C CYS A 42 -11.10 -25.20 6.65
N PRO A 43 -9.90 -25.20 7.29
CA PRO A 43 -9.52 -24.19 8.26
C PRO A 43 -9.54 -22.75 7.72
N MET A 44 -9.31 -22.56 6.40
CA MET A 44 -9.23 -21.24 5.78
C MET A 44 -10.60 -20.52 5.75
N ASP A 45 -11.70 -21.26 5.71
CA ASP A 45 -13.03 -20.66 5.62
C ASP A 45 -13.58 -20.17 6.98
N ARG A 46 -12.95 -20.57 8.11
CA ARG A 46 -13.27 -20.01 9.45
C ARG A 46 -12.88 -18.54 9.59
N ASN A 47 -11.94 -18.08 8.74
CA ASN A 47 -11.42 -16.71 8.73
C ASN A 47 -12.04 -15.85 7.62
N ALA A 48 -13.09 -16.33 6.95
CA ALA A 48 -13.78 -15.55 5.92
C ALA A 48 -14.33 -14.24 6.51
N VAL A 49 -14.13 -13.13 5.79
CA VAL A 49 -14.59 -11.80 6.20
C VAL A 49 -15.85 -11.43 5.42
N VAL A 50 -16.84 -10.91 6.14
CA VAL A 50 -18.07 -10.36 5.55
C VAL A 50 -17.92 -8.86 5.44
N ILE A 51 -17.86 -8.35 4.21
CA ILE A 51 -17.96 -6.91 3.98
C ILE A 51 -19.32 -6.64 3.38
N LYS A 52 -20.23 -6.12 4.21
CA LYS A 52 -21.63 -5.85 3.85
C LYS A 52 -21.77 -4.69 2.85
N ASP A 53 -20.81 -3.77 2.88
CA ASP A 53 -20.74 -2.65 1.96
C ASP A 53 -19.31 -2.54 1.42
N LEU A 54 -19.17 -2.80 0.11
CA LEU A 54 -17.89 -2.72 -0.59
C LEU A 54 -17.71 -1.38 -1.32
N SER A 55 -18.70 -0.50 -1.27
CA SER A 55 -18.52 0.87 -1.75
C SER A 55 -17.31 1.59 -1.12
N PRO A 56 -16.90 1.32 0.14
CA PRO A 56 -15.68 1.87 0.72
C PRO A 56 -14.39 1.19 0.25
N LEU A 57 -14.49 0.12 -0.55
CA LEU A 57 -13.37 -0.50 -1.28
C LEU A 57 -13.32 -0.05 -2.74
N PHE A 58 -14.32 0.69 -3.22
CA PHE A 58 -14.38 1.22 -4.57
C PHE A 58 -14.90 2.66 -4.52
N SER A 59 -14.01 3.61 -4.21
CA SER A 59 -14.38 5.03 -4.16
C SER A 59 -15.02 5.50 -5.48
N TYR A 60 -15.96 6.44 -5.37
CA TYR A 60 -16.73 6.99 -6.50
C TYR A 60 -15.86 7.73 -7.54
N ASN A 61 -14.61 8.06 -7.19
CA ASN A 61 -13.73 8.93 -7.97
C ASN A 61 -12.50 8.22 -8.54
N ASP A 62 -12.23 6.97 -8.16
CA ASP A 62 -11.26 6.11 -8.83
C ASP A 62 -12.00 4.90 -9.42
N GLU A 63 -12.39 5.04 -10.69
CA GLU A 63 -12.64 3.98 -11.68
C GLU A 63 -12.95 2.59 -11.07
N ARG A 64 -14.25 2.31 -10.84
CA ARG A 64 -14.74 0.99 -10.42
C ARG A 64 -14.02 -0.11 -11.20
N PRO A 65 -13.43 -1.12 -10.55
CA PRO A 65 -13.00 -2.31 -11.26
C PRO A 65 -14.24 -2.97 -11.88
N THR A 66 -14.37 -2.86 -13.21
CA THR A 66 -15.49 -3.35 -14.03
C THR A 66 -15.50 -4.87 -14.17
N SER A 67 -15.04 -5.59 -13.14
CA SER A 67 -15.21 -7.03 -13.12
C SER A 67 -16.71 -7.31 -12.96
N PRO A 68 -17.35 -8.03 -13.90
CA PRO A 68 -18.76 -8.42 -13.78
C PRO A 68 -19.04 -9.17 -12.47
N ILE A 69 -18.00 -9.76 -11.88
CA ILE A 69 -18.03 -10.43 -10.59
C ILE A 69 -18.30 -9.41 -9.47
N ILE A 70 -17.62 -8.26 -9.46
CA ILE A 70 -17.79 -7.24 -8.40
C ILE A 70 -19.17 -6.60 -8.51
N GLU A 71 -19.64 -6.28 -9.72
CA GLU A 71 -20.96 -5.70 -9.97
C GLU A 71 -22.09 -6.66 -9.58
N ASN A 72 -22.05 -7.93 -10.02
CA ASN A 72 -23.07 -8.93 -9.67
C ASN A 72 -23.05 -9.35 -8.19
N LEU A 73 -21.93 -9.15 -7.48
CA LEU A 73 -21.80 -9.52 -6.07
C LEU A 73 -22.17 -8.39 -5.10
N LEU A 74 -22.16 -7.12 -5.53
CA LEU A 74 -22.71 -5.99 -4.79
C LEU A 74 -24.22 -6.13 -4.54
N GLU A 75 -24.93 -6.82 -5.44
CA GLU A 75 -26.36 -7.12 -5.31
C GLU A 75 -26.67 -8.13 -4.18
N CYS A 76 -25.65 -8.83 -3.66
CA CYS A 76 -25.85 -9.94 -2.75
C CYS A 76 -25.51 -9.63 -1.27
N ASN A 77 -26.07 -8.56 -0.67
CA ASN A 77 -26.03 -8.30 0.80
C ASN A 77 -24.67 -8.57 1.51
N GLY A 78 -23.55 -8.33 0.80
CA GLY A 78 -22.17 -8.49 1.28
C GLY A 78 -21.39 -9.64 0.64
N ILE A 79 -20.10 -9.38 0.36
CA ILE A 79 -19.15 -10.37 -0.17
C ILE A 79 -18.38 -11.04 0.96
N TYR A 80 -18.25 -12.37 0.85
CA TYR A 80 -17.38 -13.18 1.69
C TYR A 80 -16.12 -13.49 0.91
N PHE A 81 -14.98 -13.07 1.44
CA PHE A 81 -13.69 -13.40 0.85
C PHE A 81 -12.66 -13.73 1.92
N HIS A 82 -11.72 -14.59 1.54
CA HIS A 82 -10.55 -14.89 2.35
C HIS A 82 -9.65 -13.65 2.41
N PRO A 83 -9.16 -13.22 3.58
CA PRO A 83 -8.40 -11.97 3.73
C PRO A 83 -7.13 -11.92 2.87
N ASN A 84 -6.55 -13.08 2.53
CA ASN A 84 -5.36 -13.21 1.67
C ASN A 84 -5.67 -13.49 0.20
N ARG A 85 -6.94 -13.40 -0.20
CA ARG A 85 -7.29 -13.62 -1.59
C ARG A 85 -6.67 -12.53 -2.46
N ILE A 86 -5.97 -12.96 -3.50
CA ILE A 86 -5.46 -12.09 -4.55
C ILE A 86 -6.61 -11.79 -5.52
N TRP A 87 -6.91 -10.51 -5.69
CA TRP A 87 -7.80 -9.97 -6.69
C TRP A 87 -6.98 -9.66 -7.94
N ASN A 88 -7.43 -10.18 -9.08
CA ASN A 88 -6.93 -9.79 -10.39
C ASN A 88 -7.83 -8.67 -10.90
N MET A 89 -7.56 -7.43 -10.47
CA MET A 89 -8.30 -6.27 -10.94
C MET A 89 -7.75 -5.87 -12.31
N ARG A 90 -8.63 -5.60 -13.26
CA ARG A 90 -8.27 -4.89 -14.50
C ARG A 90 -8.61 -3.42 -14.28
N PHE A 91 -7.57 -2.59 -14.19
CA PHE A 91 -7.75 -1.15 -14.26
C PHE A 91 -7.94 -0.71 -15.73
N PRO A 92 -8.57 0.44 -15.99
CA PRO A 92 -8.72 1.00 -17.35
C PRO A 92 -7.40 1.18 -18.11
N SER A 93 -6.27 1.25 -17.41
CA SER A 93 -4.92 1.18 -17.98
C SER A 93 -4.57 -0.15 -18.68
N GLY A 94 -5.46 -1.15 -18.61
CA GLY A 94 -5.29 -2.48 -19.21
C GLY A 94 -4.32 -3.40 -18.45
N LYS A 95 -3.57 -2.87 -17.46
CA LYS A 95 -2.62 -3.65 -16.68
C LYS A 95 -3.37 -4.53 -15.64
N PRO A 96 -3.10 -5.85 -15.60
CA PRO A 96 -3.62 -6.70 -14.54
C PRO A 96 -2.93 -6.33 -13.22
N ALA A 97 -3.70 -5.85 -12.25
CA ALA A 97 -3.20 -5.59 -10.91
C ALA A 97 -3.60 -6.75 -9.98
N LYS A 98 -2.59 -7.47 -9.52
CA LYS A 98 -2.73 -8.40 -8.40
C LYS A 98 -2.72 -7.57 -7.12
N CYS A 99 -3.73 -7.69 -6.28
CA CYS A 99 -3.76 -7.00 -4.99
C CYS A 99 -4.65 -7.76 -4.00
N THR A 100 -4.56 -7.45 -2.72
CA THR A 100 -5.46 -8.01 -1.68
C THR A 100 -6.42 -6.95 -1.19
N ALA A 101 -7.50 -7.37 -0.52
CA ALA A 101 -8.43 -6.43 0.10
C ALA A 101 -7.74 -5.47 1.08
N LEU A 102 -6.65 -5.90 1.74
CA LEU A 102 -5.90 -5.05 2.65
C LEU A 102 -5.19 -3.90 1.92
N HIS A 103 -4.65 -4.12 0.72
CA HIS A 103 -4.10 -3.06 -0.12
C HIS A 103 -5.17 -2.01 -0.46
N VAL A 104 -6.34 -2.50 -0.87
CA VAL A 104 -7.45 -1.66 -1.32
C VAL A 104 -8.00 -0.82 -0.16
N ALA A 105 -8.18 -1.43 1.01
CA ALA A 105 -8.60 -0.74 2.23
C ALA A 105 -7.58 0.30 2.70
N ALA A 106 -6.28 -0.05 2.70
CA ALA A 106 -5.21 0.87 3.07
C ALA A 106 -5.10 2.07 2.13
N ARG A 107 -5.26 1.84 0.81
CA ARG A 107 -5.28 2.89 -0.22
C ARG A 107 -6.49 3.82 -0.07
N GLN A 108 -7.61 3.34 0.45
CA GLN A 108 -8.81 4.15 0.65
C GLN A 108 -8.89 4.81 2.02
N GLY A 109 -7.96 4.52 2.93
CA GLY A 109 -8.03 5.08 4.27
C GLY A 109 -9.11 4.44 5.15
N ASN A 110 -9.63 3.28 4.77
CA ASN A 110 -10.64 2.60 5.59
C ASN A 110 -9.98 1.79 6.71
N LEU A 111 -9.78 2.44 7.86
CA LEU A 111 -9.17 1.86 9.04
C LEU A 111 -9.97 0.66 9.58
N GLU A 112 -11.30 0.77 9.65
CA GLU A 112 -12.17 -0.28 10.17
C GLU A 112 -12.02 -1.58 9.36
N ILE A 113 -12.05 -1.47 8.03
CA ILE A 113 -11.84 -2.63 7.16
C ILE A 113 -10.43 -3.19 7.34
N CYS A 114 -9.40 -2.34 7.45
CA CYS A 114 -8.04 -2.81 7.72
C CYS A 114 -7.95 -3.61 9.04
N GLN A 115 -8.58 -3.12 10.12
CA GLN A 115 -8.61 -3.80 11.41
C GLN A 115 -9.31 -5.17 11.32
N VAL A 116 -10.47 -5.21 10.66
CA VAL A 116 -11.21 -6.47 10.46
C VAL A 116 -10.36 -7.45 9.66
N LEU A 117 -9.76 -7.02 8.53
CA LEU A 117 -8.93 -7.90 7.70
C LEU A 117 -7.73 -8.46 8.46
N VAL A 118 -6.99 -7.62 9.18
CA VAL A 118 -5.81 -8.06 9.94
C VAL A 118 -6.22 -8.97 11.11
N SER A 119 -7.29 -8.67 11.84
CA SER A 119 -7.81 -9.56 12.91
C SER A 119 -8.25 -10.94 12.39
N LYS A 120 -8.59 -11.03 11.11
CA LYS A 120 -8.99 -12.27 10.43
C LYS A 120 -7.82 -12.98 9.73
N GLY A 121 -6.59 -12.51 9.93
CA GLY A 121 -5.39 -13.17 9.43
C GLY A 121 -4.97 -12.72 8.02
N ALA A 122 -5.30 -11.48 7.64
CA ALA A 122 -4.67 -10.87 6.48
C ALA A 122 -3.14 -10.82 6.64
N THR A 123 -2.42 -11.30 5.63
CA THR A 123 -0.98 -11.18 5.49
C THR A 123 -0.66 -9.71 5.32
N VAL A 124 -0.08 -9.12 6.36
CA VAL A 124 0.22 -7.69 6.45
C VAL A 124 1.16 -7.25 5.32
N ASP A 125 2.16 -8.07 5.02
CA ASP A 125 3.13 -7.86 3.92
C ASP A 125 2.76 -8.62 2.64
N ALA A 126 1.46 -8.82 2.39
CA ALA A 126 1.04 -9.28 1.07
C ALA A 126 1.57 -8.31 0.00
N LEU A 127 1.96 -8.83 -1.16
CA LEU A 127 2.51 -8.04 -2.25
C LEU A 127 1.46 -7.89 -3.36
N ASP A 128 1.37 -6.69 -3.91
CA ASP A 128 0.64 -6.41 -5.14
C ASP A 128 1.48 -6.77 -6.40
N SER A 129 0.98 -6.47 -7.60
CA SER A 129 1.70 -6.72 -8.86
C SER A 129 2.98 -5.88 -9.04
N GLU A 130 3.16 -4.84 -8.24
CA GLU A 130 4.34 -3.96 -8.22
C GLU A 130 5.19 -4.19 -6.97
N ASN A 131 5.02 -5.32 -6.27
CA ASN A 131 5.68 -5.61 -4.99
C ASN A 131 5.38 -4.60 -3.87
N ARG A 132 4.32 -3.80 -3.98
CA ARG A 132 3.90 -2.90 -2.91
C ARG A 132 3.12 -3.68 -1.86
N THR A 133 3.33 -3.30 -0.61
CA THR A 133 2.54 -3.73 0.56
C THR A 133 1.44 -2.73 0.90
N ALA A 134 0.51 -3.11 1.78
CA ALA A 134 -0.50 -2.18 2.30
C ALA A 134 0.11 -0.95 3.00
N LEU A 135 1.31 -1.07 3.58
CA LEU A 135 2.01 0.03 4.24
C LEU A 135 2.45 1.11 3.23
N HIS A 136 2.87 0.72 2.02
CA HIS A 136 3.20 1.66 0.95
C HIS A 136 2.00 2.52 0.58
N PHE A 137 0.84 1.89 0.35
CA PHE A 137 -0.40 2.61 0.02
C PHE A 137 -0.86 3.53 1.15
N ALA A 138 -0.80 3.08 2.41
CA ALA A 138 -1.16 3.90 3.56
C ALA A 138 -0.23 5.11 3.71
N ALA A 139 1.08 4.93 3.50
CA ALA A 139 2.07 6.01 3.56
C ALA A 139 1.88 7.04 2.44
N PHE A 140 1.64 6.57 1.21
CA PHE A 140 1.34 7.41 0.05
C PHE A 140 0.04 8.20 0.25
N LYS A 141 -1.00 7.59 0.83
CA LYS A 141 -2.29 8.25 1.05
C LYS A 141 -2.37 9.10 2.32
N GLY A 142 -1.30 9.15 3.13
CA GLY A 142 -1.28 9.95 4.35
C GLY A 142 -2.07 9.36 5.54
N ASN A 143 -2.40 8.06 5.49
CA ASN A 143 -3.26 7.41 6.48
C ASN A 143 -2.45 6.93 7.71
N LEU A 144 -2.19 7.85 8.64
CA LEU A 144 -1.35 7.60 9.83
C LEU A 144 -1.84 6.43 10.69
N GLU A 145 -3.15 6.33 10.98
CA GLU A 145 -3.68 5.27 11.84
C GLU A 145 -3.53 3.89 11.19
N ILE A 146 -3.66 3.80 9.87
CA ILE A 146 -3.45 2.55 9.13
C ILE A 146 -1.96 2.17 9.15
N CYS A 147 -1.05 3.13 8.97
CA CYS A 147 0.39 2.86 9.15
C CYS A 147 0.70 2.33 10.55
N GLN A 148 0.13 2.93 11.61
CA GLN A 148 0.29 2.46 12.99
C GLN A 148 -0.24 1.04 13.17
N LEU A 149 -1.44 0.75 12.66
CA LEU A 149 -2.04 -0.58 12.71
C LEU A 149 -1.14 -1.61 12.04
N LEU A 150 -0.73 -1.38 10.79
CA LEU A 150 0.08 -2.32 10.02
C LEU A 150 1.44 -2.59 10.70
N LEU A 151 2.12 -1.54 11.15
CA LEU A 151 3.40 -1.66 11.87
C LEU A 151 3.24 -2.37 13.23
N SER A 152 2.14 -2.14 13.95
CA SER A 152 1.83 -2.88 15.19
C SER A 152 1.57 -4.37 14.96
N LYS A 153 1.26 -4.75 13.72
CA LYS A 153 0.95 -6.11 13.28
C LYS A 153 2.10 -6.75 12.51
N GLY A 154 3.30 -6.16 12.59
CA GLY A 154 4.53 -6.74 12.07
C GLY A 154 4.79 -6.43 10.59
N ALA A 155 4.20 -5.37 10.03
CA ALA A 155 4.56 -4.92 8.69
C ALA A 155 6.06 -4.63 8.60
N THR A 156 6.71 -5.10 7.53
CA THR A 156 8.12 -4.82 7.26
C THR A 156 8.29 -3.34 6.90
N VAL A 157 8.97 -2.59 7.78
CA VAL A 157 9.13 -1.13 7.68
C VAL A 157 9.85 -0.71 6.39
N ASP A 158 10.91 -1.44 6.05
CA ASP A 158 11.74 -1.22 4.87
C ASP A 158 11.37 -2.17 3.71
N ALA A 159 10.11 -2.61 3.64
CA ALA A 159 9.63 -3.30 2.45
C ALA A 159 9.85 -2.41 1.22
N ILE A 160 10.17 -3.04 0.09
CA ILE A 160 10.46 -2.36 -1.17
C ILE A 160 9.53 -2.82 -2.29
N ASP A 161 9.14 -1.88 -3.14
CA ASP A 161 8.44 -2.18 -4.39
C ASP A 161 9.41 -2.53 -5.54
N LEU A 162 8.91 -2.73 -6.75
CA LEU A 162 9.74 -3.07 -7.92
C LEU A 162 10.78 -1.99 -8.29
N GLU A 163 10.58 -0.76 -7.83
CA GLU A 163 11.48 0.37 -8.06
C GLU A 163 12.27 0.72 -6.80
N ASN A 164 12.34 -0.21 -5.83
CA ASN A 164 13.02 -0.04 -4.55
C ASN A 164 12.46 1.12 -3.69
N TRP A 165 11.21 1.55 -3.90
CA TRP A 165 10.59 2.53 -3.03
C TRP A 165 10.19 1.89 -1.71
N THR A 166 10.34 2.66 -0.63
CA THR A 166 9.93 2.26 0.72
C THR A 166 8.75 3.13 1.14
N ALA A 167 8.05 2.74 2.22
CA ALA A 167 7.03 3.58 2.82
C ALA A 167 7.56 4.98 3.21
N LEU A 168 8.85 5.10 3.58
CA LEU A 168 9.46 6.39 3.92
C LEU A 168 9.65 7.27 2.68
N HIS A 169 9.98 6.70 1.52
CA HIS A 169 10.03 7.42 0.26
C HIS A 169 8.67 8.02 -0.10
N PHE A 170 7.60 7.22 -0.07
CA PHE A 170 6.24 7.71 -0.33
C PHE A 170 5.79 8.77 0.67
N ALA A 171 6.03 8.56 1.97
CA ALA A 171 5.65 9.54 3.00
C ALA A 171 6.40 10.88 2.85
N ALA A 172 7.68 10.86 2.45
CA ALA A 172 8.46 12.06 2.20
C ALA A 172 8.01 12.79 0.93
N LEU A 173 7.69 12.05 -0.14
CA LEU A 173 7.12 12.59 -1.38
C LEU A 173 5.77 13.28 -1.14
N GLU A 174 4.94 12.72 -0.27
CA GLU A 174 3.61 13.26 0.02
C GLU A 174 3.60 14.27 1.17
N GLY A 175 4.75 14.59 1.75
CA GLY A 175 4.86 15.60 2.81
C GLY A 175 4.28 15.19 4.16
N ASN A 176 4.07 13.89 4.38
CA ASN A 176 3.42 13.36 5.58
C ASN A 176 4.40 13.23 6.75
N LEU A 177 4.68 14.36 7.43
CA LEU A 177 5.65 14.42 8.54
C LEU A 177 5.37 13.40 9.65
N LYS A 178 4.11 13.24 10.08
CA LYS A 178 3.74 12.31 11.16
C LYS A 178 4.04 10.86 10.77
N ILE A 179 3.84 10.49 9.50
CA ILE A 179 4.16 9.15 8.99
C ILE A 179 5.68 8.97 8.89
N CYS A 180 6.41 9.98 8.44
CA CYS A 180 7.88 9.94 8.45
C CYS A 180 8.41 9.71 9.87
N GLN A 181 7.91 10.45 10.87
CA GLN A 181 8.29 10.27 12.27
C GLN A 181 7.98 8.85 12.77
N LEU A 182 6.79 8.33 12.45
CA LEU A 182 6.39 6.97 12.80
C LEU A 182 7.34 5.93 12.20
N LEU A 183 7.58 5.98 10.89
CA LEU A 183 8.45 5.02 10.19
C LEU A 183 9.87 5.05 10.75
N VAL A 184 10.44 6.24 10.94
CA VAL A 184 11.76 6.40 11.55
C VAL A 184 11.80 5.85 12.97
N SER A 185 10.77 6.10 13.79
CA SER A 185 10.68 5.53 15.15
C SER A 185 10.57 4.00 15.18
N LYS A 186 10.10 3.41 14.06
CA LYS A 186 10.00 1.96 13.87
C LYS A 186 11.24 1.36 13.19
N GLY A 187 12.29 2.15 12.98
CA GLY A 187 13.57 1.68 12.47
C GLY A 187 13.72 1.76 10.95
N ALA A 188 12.94 2.59 10.27
CA ALA A 188 13.11 2.79 8.83
C ALA A 188 14.53 3.28 8.49
N THR A 189 15.13 2.67 7.48
CA THR A 189 16.47 3.02 7.02
C THR A 189 16.44 4.38 6.30
N ILE A 190 17.10 5.37 6.90
CA ILE A 190 17.07 6.77 6.44
C ILE A 190 17.66 6.96 5.04
N ASN A 191 18.69 6.18 4.71
CA ASN A 191 19.48 6.32 3.49
C ASN A 191 19.17 5.25 2.42
N SER A 192 18.02 4.58 2.50
CA SER A 192 17.56 3.65 1.47
C SER A 192 17.50 4.31 0.09
N LEU A 193 17.82 3.53 -0.94
CA LEU A 193 17.86 3.98 -2.33
C LEU A 193 16.68 3.40 -3.10
N ASN A 194 15.99 4.23 -3.87
CA ASN A 194 15.14 3.72 -4.95
C ASN A 194 15.99 3.37 -6.19
N SER A 195 15.35 2.91 -7.27
CA SER A 195 15.99 2.55 -8.54
C SER A 195 16.75 3.70 -9.23
N GLU A 196 16.45 4.95 -8.86
CA GLU A 196 17.11 6.17 -9.35
C GLU A 196 18.18 6.68 -8.37
N ASN A 197 18.61 5.86 -7.40
CA ASN A 197 19.50 6.26 -6.30
C ASN A 197 18.98 7.43 -5.44
N ARG A 198 17.69 7.76 -5.54
CA ARG A 198 17.06 8.78 -4.72
C ARG A 198 16.75 8.20 -3.33
N ARG A 199 16.86 9.10 -2.36
CA ARG A 199 16.60 8.88 -0.92
C ARG A 199 15.40 9.72 -0.50
N ALA A 200 14.81 9.42 0.65
CA ALA A 200 13.70 10.22 1.20
C ALA A 200 13.99 11.74 1.27
N LEU A 201 15.25 12.13 1.54
CA LEU A 201 15.65 13.54 1.59
C LEU A 201 15.51 14.25 0.23
N HIS A 202 15.76 13.56 -0.89
CA HIS A 202 15.57 14.13 -2.23
C HIS A 202 14.11 14.49 -2.48
N PHE A 203 13.18 13.60 -2.11
CA PHE A 203 11.75 13.82 -2.27
C PHE A 203 11.22 14.90 -1.31
N ALA A 204 11.68 14.90 -0.05
CA ALA A 204 11.31 15.95 0.91
C ALA A 204 11.76 17.34 0.42
N ALA A 205 12.98 17.44 -0.14
CA ALA A 205 13.50 18.68 -0.71
C ALA A 205 12.75 19.09 -1.97
N LEU A 206 12.48 18.17 -2.90
CA LEU A 206 11.66 18.40 -4.09
C LEU A 206 10.28 18.98 -3.74
N LYS A 207 9.68 18.50 -2.65
CA LYS A 207 8.32 18.85 -2.24
C LYS A 207 8.24 20.05 -1.29
N GLY A 208 9.38 20.64 -0.91
CA GLY A 208 9.37 21.83 -0.04
C GLY A 208 9.09 21.54 1.43
N ASN A 209 9.22 20.29 1.87
CA ASN A 209 8.86 19.89 3.23
C ASN A 209 10.02 20.09 4.22
N LEU A 210 10.24 21.34 4.66
CA LEU A 210 11.33 21.72 5.57
C LEU A 210 11.41 20.82 6.81
N LYS A 211 10.29 20.56 7.48
CA LYS A 211 10.24 19.75 8.71
C LYS A 211 10.68 18.30 8.47
N ILE A 212 10.38 17.74 7.30
CA ILE A 212 10.82 16.38 6.93
C ILE A 212 12.32 16.39 6.63
N CYS A 213 12.83 17.40 5.92
CA CYS A 213 14.26 17.57 5.73
C CYS A 213 15.00 17.64 7.07
N GLN A 214 14.53 18.46 8.01
CA GLN A 214 15.08 18.56 9.36
C GLN A 214 15.07 17.21 10.09
N LEU A 215 13.94 16.48 10.05
CA LEU A 215 13.82 15.15 10.63
C LEU A 215 14.87 14.19 10.06
N LEU A 216 14.93 14.06 8.73
CA LEU A 216 15.82 13.11 8.06
C LEU A 216 17.30 13.45 8.33
N LEU A 217 17.67 14.73 8.25
CA LEU A 217 19.03 15.20 8.55
C LEU A 217 19.40 14.95 10.01
N SER A 218 18.48 15.18 10.96
CA SER A 218 18.69 14.88 12.38
C SER A 218 18.89 13.39 12.67
N LYS A 219 18.49 12.52 11.72
CA LYS A 219 18.58 11.05 11.82
C LYS A 219 19.68 10.47 10.94
N GLY A 220 20.59 11.30 10.43
CA GLY A 220 21.77 10.85 9.70
C GLY A 220 21.56 10.69 8.19
N ALA A 221 20.61 11.40 7.60
CA ALA A 221 20.51 11.47 6.15
C ALA A 221 21.78 12.07 5.54
N THR A 222 22.31 11.41 4.51
CA THR A 222 23.49 11.89 3.77
C THR A 222 23.13 13.16 2.99
N VAL A 223 23.73 14.29 3.37
CA VAL A 223 23.39 15.62 2.84
C VAL A 223 23.69 15.75 1.34
N ASP A 224 24.89 15.33 0.94
CA ASP A 224 25.37 15.38 -0.46
C ASP A 224 25.23 14.04 -1.18
N ALA A 225 24.24 13.25 -0.79
CA ALA A 225 23.86 12.06 -1.53
C ALA A 225 23.51 12.43 -2.97
N LEU A 226 24.03 11.66 -3.93
CA LEU A 226 23.73 11.80 -5.35
C LEU A 226 22.65 10.82 -5.77
N ASP A 227 21.75 11.27 -6.64
CA ASP A 227 20.87 10.42 -7.42
C ASP A 227 21.56 9.93 -8.72
N SER A 228 20.84 9.19 -9.56
CA SER A 228 21.34 8.66 -10.84
C SER A 228 21.76 9.73 -11.85
N GLU A 229 21.33 10.98 -11.67
CA GLU A 229 21.67 12.13 -12.51
C GLU A 229 22.71 13.05 -11.83
N ASN A 230 23.40 12.57 -10.80
CA ASN A 230 24.37 13.34 -10.01
C ASN A 230 23.79 14.58 -9.32
N ARG A 231 22.48 14.58 -9.01
CA ARG A 231 21.83 15.66 -8.27
C ARG A 231 21.74 15.32 -6.80
N THR A 232 21.93 16.34 -5.97
CA THR A 232 21.71 16.30 -4.51
C THR A 232 20.33 16.83 -4.15
N ALA A 233 19.89 16.62 -2.90
CA ALA A 233 18.68 17.25 -2.37
C ALA A 233 18.69 18.79 -2.52
N LEU A 234 19.87 19.42 -2.47
CA LEU A 234 20.06 20.85 -2.68
C LEU A 234 19.66 21.28 -4.09
N HIS A 235 20.02 20.50 -5.12
CA HIS A 235 19.65 20.77 -6.51
C HIS A 235 18.12 20.79 -6.68
N PHE A 236 17.42 19.84 -6.06
CA PHE A 236 15.95 19.78 -6.08
C PHE A 236 15.31 20.97 -5.35
N ALA A 237 15.86 21.38 -4.21
CA ALA A 237 15.38 22.55 -3.48
C ALA A 237 15.52 23.84 -4.31
N VAL A 238 16.67 24.03 -4.97
CA VAL A 238 16.91 25.20 -5.86
C VAL A 238 15.98 25.18 -7.06
N PHE A 239 15.89 24.04 -7.75
CA PHE A 239 15.03 23.88 -8.94
C PHE A 239 13.55 24.20 -8.65
N LYS A 240 13.09 23.96 -7.43
CA LYS A 240 11.73 24.24 -6.99
C LYS A 240 11.56 25.55 -6.21
N GLY A 241 12.63 26.31 -5.98
CA GLY A 241 12.59 27.59 -5.28
C GLY A 241 12.43 27.50 -3.75
N HIS A 242 12.75 26.36 -3.14
CA HIS A 242 12.59 26.14 -1.69
C HIS A 242 13.77 26.72 -0.89
N LEU A 243 13.80 28.04 -0.74
CA LEU A 243 14.90 28.80 -0.13
C LEU A 243 15.25 28.32 1.29
N GLU A 244 14.26 28.05 2.14
CA GLU A 244 14.49 27.60 3.51
C GLU A 244 15.19 26.22 3.56
N ILE A 245 14.86 25.34 2.63
CA ILE A 245 15.51 24.02 2.52
C ILE A 245 16.93 24.17 1.99
N TRP A 246 17.13 25.07 1.03
CA TRP A 246 18.46 25.40 0.54
C TRP A 246 19.36 25.91 1.69
N GLN A 247 18.88 26.87 2.49
CA GLN A 247 19.60 27.36 3.67
C GLN A 247 19.87 26.25 4.70
N LEU A 248 18.86 25.41 4.97
CA LEU A 248 19.01 24.28 5.89
C LEU A 248 20.11 23.32 5.44
N LEU A 249 20.11 22.93 4.16
CA LEU A 249 21.09 21.98 3.62
C LEU A 249 22.51 22.56 3.66
N LEU A 250 22.69 23.83 3.30
CA LEU A 250 23.98 24.52 3.45
C LEU A 250 24.44 24.56 4.91
N SER A 251 23.53 24.85 5.85
CA SER A 251 23.85 24.84 7.29
C SER A 251 24.25 23.45 7.82
N LYS A 252 23.90 22.39 7.08
CA LYS A 252 24.29 20.99 7.37
C LYS A 252 25.49 20.52 6.55
N GLY A 253 26.20 21.43 5.89
CA GLY A 253 27.43 21.14 5.17
C GLY A 253 27.21 20.62 3.75
N ALA A 254 26.05 20.89 3.13
CA ALA A 254 25.86 20.61 1.72
C ALA A 254 26.85 21.41 0.88
N THR A 255 27.53 20.75 -0.05
CA THR A 255 28.39 21.41 -1.03
C THR A 255 27.55 22.22 -2.01
N CYS A 256 27.91 23.49 -2.21
CA CYS A 256 27.21 24.34 -3.17
C CYS A 256 27.55 23.87 -4.59
N PRO A 257 26.59 23.60 -5.49
CA PRO A 257 26.87 23.18 -6.85
C PRO A 257 27.68 24.21 -7.65
N MET A 258 27.60 25.49 -7.27
CA MET A 258 28.41 26.56 -7.87
C MET A 258 29.91 26.31 -7.69
N ASP A 259 30.34 25.59 -6.65
CA ASP A 259 31.76 25.30 -6.44
C ASP A 259 32.30 24.26 -7.45
N ARG A 260 31.44 23.48 -8.10
CA ARG A 260 31.82 22.49 -9.13
C ARG A 260 31.82 23.04 -10.56
N LEU A 261 31.15 24.16 -10.82
CA LEU A 261 31.10 24.77 -12.16
C LEU A 261 32.27 25.73 -12.45
N TYR A 262 33.16 25.96 -11.48
CA TYR A 262 34.34 26.83 -11.63
C TYR A 262 35.70 26.11 -11.51
N ILE A 263 35.72 24.77 -11.50
CA ILE A 263 36.96 23.99 -11.56
C ILE A 263 36.94 23.15 -12.83
N HIS A 264 37.33 23.78 -13.94
CA HIS A 264 38.20 23.28 -15.02
C HIS A 264 38.15 24.22 -16.23
#